data_AF-A0A2S3Y5N3-F1
#
_entry.id   AF-A0A2S3Y5N3-F1
#
_cell.length_a   1.000
_cell.length_b   1.000
_cell.length_c   1.000
_cell.angle_alpha   90.00
_cell.angle_beta   90.00
_cell.angle_gamma   90.00
#
_symmetry.space_group_name_H-M   'P 1'
#
loop_
_entity.id
_entity.type
_entity.pdbx_description
1 polymer ?
#
loop_
_entity_poly.entity_id
_entity_poly.type
_entity_poly.pdbx_seq_one_letter_code
_entity_poly.pdbx_strand_id
1 'polypeptide(L)'
;MDDRTPQPLDRYAPETALTRLIRIPVRIVVLVVVLPVRMVWDLLAAGWYAVDRTVLPPLRRALEASAGALGRGLEWLFASVGRVLGWLIAALVLIPLRWLYTSVLTPLGHGLRWIATALLAPAARGLGAGLAWLFTKAGQGAAWLFTALVVAPVVGLWRYVLVPVARYGVAVPLVWLYGAVLTPVGRGTDWVLGKVWDAAAWIVGGVWRGVAWVLGGVWRGLAWVLGGLWSVLAAVGRGLWVAVAWLGMTLLVAPASWTYRRILTPVGREIAEAARVAWRIAGYLSRAVGRGIAWLARHLIGVPAAWVYRTVCTPVGHLVRDGLWAPARRAAAEAGRAARSALATARETVRQARRDAWRALVGGAGGARSGEPRGVPARTLGSTTTVPSAVQASETSLLGEKLVKRG
;
A
#
# COMPACT_ATOMS: atom_id res chain seq x y z
N MET A 1 -50.07 61.19 -42.43
CA MET A 1 -51.43 61.04 -43.01
C MET A 1 -52.22 60.27 -41.96
N ASP A 2 -52.64 61.00 -40.94
CA ASP A 2 -53.34 60.49 -39.76
C ASP A 2 -54.84 60.47 -40.06
N ASP A 3 -55.36 59.26 -40.31
CA ASP A 3 -56.78 59.05 -40.60
C ASP A 3 -57.56 58.82 -39.30
N ARG A 4 -57.69 59.89 -38.51
CA ARG A 4 -58.59 59.92 -37.35
C ARG A 4 -59.82 60.73 -37.70
N THR A 5 -60.83 60.04 -38.22
CA THR A 5 -62.21 60.50 -38.25
C THR A 5 -62.63 61.01 -36.86
N PRO A 6 -63.12 62.26 -36.72
CA PRO A 6 -63.66 62.74 -35.46
C PRO A 6 -64.99 62.02 -35.19
N GLN A 7 -65.03 61.17 -34.16
CA GLN A 7 -66.29 60.67 -33.63
C GLN A 7 -67.04 61.84 -32.97
N PRO A 8 -68.31 62.11 -33.33
CA PRO A 8 -69.13 63.05 -32.60
C PRO A 8 -69.37 62.49 -31.19
N LEU A 9 -68.93 63.26 -30.20
CA LEU A 9 -69.21 63.04 -28.78
C LEU A 9 -70.71 63.20 -28.55
N ASP A 10 -71.48 62.12 -28.62
CA ASP A 10 -72.82 62.05 -28.01
C ASP A 10 -72.68 61.99 -26.49
N ARG A 11 -72.27 63.12 -25.93
CA ARG A 11 -72.15 63.36 -24.49
C ARG A 11 -73.27 64.32 -24.05
N TYR A 12 -74.53 63.96 -24.29
CA TYR A 12 -75.69 64.42 -23.49
C TYR A 12 -77.00 63.73 -23.94
N ALA A 13 -77.08 62.40 -23.89
CA ALA A 13 -78.40 61.77 -23.76
C ALA A 13 -78.87 62.03 -22.32
N PRO A 14 -79.98 62.75 -22.08
CA PRO A 14 -80.48 62.91 -20.73
C PRO A 14 -80.80 61.51 -20.20
N GLU A 15 -80.04 61.04 -19.21
CA GLU A 15 -80.38 59.84 -18.46
C GLU A 15 -81.77 60.06 -17.87
N THR A 16 -82.79 59.60 -18.59
CA THR A 16 -84.19 59.68 -18.16
C THR A 16 -84.28 59.08 -16.77
N ALA A 17 -84.89 59.81 -15.83
CA ALA A 17 -84.94 59.50 -14.40
C ALA A 17 -85.20 58.01 -14.10
N LEU A 18 -85.90 57.30 -14.98
CA LEU A 18 -86.11 55.85 -14.99
C LEU A 18 -84.82 55.02 -14.82
N THR A 19 -83.70 55.33 -15.49
CA THR A 19 -82.47 54.53 -15.41
C THR A 19 -81.78 54.71 -14.05
N ARG A 20 -81.88 55.90 -13.45
CA ARG A 20 -81.46 56.14 -12.06
C ARG A 20 -82.40 55.47 -11.08
N LEU A 21 -83.72 55.58 -11.30
CA LEU A 21 -84.74 55.03 -10.42
C LEU A 21 -84.75 53.51 -10.40
N ILE A 22 -84.35 52.86 -11.51
CA ILE A 22 -84.15 51.40 -11.58
C ILE A 22 -82.80 51.01 -10.95
N ARG A 23 -81.74 51.83 -11.08
CA ARG A 23 -80.44 51.52 -10.46
C ARG A 23 -80.42 51.72 -8.95
N ILE A 24 -81.26 52.58 -8.38
CA ILE A 24 -81.35 52.78 -6.93
C ILE A 24 -81.75 51.47 -6.21
N PRO A 25 -82.88 50.81 -6.51
CA PRO A 25 -83.27 49.56 -5.87
C PRO A 25 -82.30 48.44 -6.20
N VAL A 26 -81.80 48.35 -7.44
CA VAL A 26 -80.79 47.35 -7.81
C VAL A 26 -79.50 47.56 -7.00
N ARG A 27 -79.02 48.79 -6.84
CA ARG A 27 -77.86 49.09 -5.99
C ARG A 27 -78.16 48.78 -4.53
N ILE A 28 -79.34 49.08 -4.01
CA ILE A 28 -79.72 48.75 -2.63
C ILE A 28 -79.71 47.22 -2.44
N VAL A 29 -80.31 46.44 -3.34
CA VAL A 29 -80.29 44.97 -3.27
C VAL A 29 -78.86 44.44 -3.37
N VAL A 30 -78.05 44.96 -4.29
CA VAL A 30 -76.64 44.59 -4.41
C VAL A 30 -75.88 44.95 -3.13
N LEU A 31 -76.10 46.11 -2.53
CA LEU A 31 -75.40 46.53 -1.32
C LEU A 31 -75.86 45.73 -0.09
N VAL A 32 -77.16 45.44 0.03
CA VAL A 32 -77.73 44.69 1.15
C VAL A 32 -77.44 43.19 1.07
N VAL A 33 -77.30 42.62 -0.14
CA VAL A 33 -77.06 41.17 -0.32
C VAL A 33 -75.61 40.88 -0.67
N VAL A 34 -75.07 41.55 -1.69
CA VAL A 34 -73.72 41.26 -2.19
C VAL A 34 -72.65 41.77 -1.22
N LEU A 35 -72.83 42.92 -0.58
CA LEU A 35 -71.82 43.43 0.36
C LEU A 35 -71.62 42.51 1.59
N PRO A 36 -72.67 42.04 2.30
CA PRO A 36 -72.46 41.11 3.40
C PRO A 36 -71.94 39.75 2.93
N VAL A 37 -72.40 39.24 1.79
CA VAL A 37 -71.82 38.02 1.20
C VAL A 37 -70.33 38.23 0.87
N ARG A 38 -69.95 39.40 0.36
CA ARG A 38 -68.56 39.78 0.10
C ARG A 38 -67.77 39.88 1.39
N MET A 39 -68.31 40.49 2.45
CA MET A 39 -67.64 40.55 3.75
C MET A 39 -67.46 39.19 4.40
N VAL A 40 -68.46 38.31 4.29
CA VAL A 40 -68.33 36.91 4.76
C VAL A 40 -67.26 36.18 3.95
N TRP A 41 -67.22 36.39 2.63
CA TRP A 41 -66.17 35.84 1.77
C TRP A 41 -64.78 36.38 2.10
N ASP A 42 -64.66 37.69 2.32
CA ASP A 42 -63.40 38.35 2.64
C ASP A 42 -62.93 37.95 4.05
N LEU A 43 -63.84 37.73 5.01
CA LEU A 43 -63.52 37.18 6.33
C LEU A 43 -63.10 35.71 6.26
N LEU A 44 -63.77 34.89 5.43
CA LEU A 44 -63.38 33.50 5.19
C LEU A 44 -62.02 33.42 4.49
N ALA A 45 -61.79 34.25 3.49
CA ALA A 45 -60.51 34.35 2.80
C ALA A 45 -59.41 34.83 3.75
N ALA A 46 -59.67 35.88 4.54
CA ALA A 46 -58.72 36.37 5.55
C ALA A 46 -58.43 35.30 6.62
N GLY A 47 -59.45 34.56 7.06
CA GLY A 47 -59.31 33.43 7.96
C GLY A 47 -58.46 32.31 7.35
N TRP A 48 -58.70 31.96 6.08
CA TRP A 48 -57.91 30.99 5.35
C TRP A 48 -56.45 31.43 5.19
N TYR A 49 -56.21 32.69 4.83
CA TYR A 49 -54.85 33.24 4.75
C TYR A 49 -54.16 33.30 6.11
N ALA A 50 -54.89 33.56 7.19
CA ALA A 50 -54.34 33.51 8.54
C ALA A 50 -53.93 32.07 8.90
N VAL A 51 -54.76 31.07 8.59
CA VAL A 51 -54.45 29.65 8.80
C VAL A 51 -53.27 29.20 7.93
N ASP A 52 -53.25 29.58 6.65
CA ASP A 52 -52.18 29.27 5.70
C ASP A 52 -50.85 29.92 6.08
N ARG A 53 -50.88 31.08 6.74
CA ARG A 53 -49.66 31.77 7.16
C ARG A 53 -49.16 31.34 8.54
N THR A 54 -50.04 30.86 9.42
CA THR A 54 -49.68 30.55 10.81
C THR A 54 -49.53 29.07 11.10
N VAL A 55 -50.40 28.22 10.54
CA VAL A 55 -50.47 26.79 10.89
C VAL A 55 -49.76 25.91 9.87
N LEU A 56 -49.92 26.21 8.57
CA LEU A 56 -49.31 25.40 7.52
C LEU A 56 -47.77 25.46 7.47
N PRO A 57 -47.10 26.61 7.71
CA PRO A 57 -45.64 26.67 7.65
C PRO A 57 -44.92 25.86 8.76
N PRO A 58 -45.32 25.91 10.05
CA PRO A 58 -44.70 25.07 11.07
C PRO A 58 -44.99 23.58 10.86
N LEU A 59 -46.21 23.24 10.42
CA LEU A 59 -46.57 21.85 10.12
C LEU A 59 -45.77 21.31 8.93
N ARG A 60 -45.62 22.11 7.86
CA ARG A 60 -44.80 21.77 6.70
C ARG A 60 -43.34 21.57 7.07
N ARG A 61 -42.78 22.45 7.91
CA ARG A 61 -41.40 22.32 8.41
C ARG A 61 -41.23 21.10 9.31
N ALA A 62 -42.20 20.78 10.15
CA ALA A 62 -42.18 19.56 10.96
C ALA A 62 -42.25 18.29 10.10
N LEU A 63 -43.09 18.29 9.06
CA LEU A 63 -43.18 17.19 8.10
C LEU A 63 -41.90 17.05 7.27
N GLU A 64 -41.34 18.14 6.74
CA GLU A 64 -40.07 18.14 6.02
C GLU A 64 -38.90 17.69 6.93
N ALA A 65 -38.89 18.11 8.19
CA ALA A 65 -37.89 17.69 9.17
C ALA A 65 -38.01 16.20 9.50
N SER A 66 -39.24 15.69 9.67
CA SER A 66 -39.49 14.27 9.93
C SER A 66 -39.15 13.40 8.72
N ALA A 67 -39.51 13.83 7.50
CA ALA A 67 -39.12 13.17 6.25
C ALA A 67 -37.60 13.18 6.04
N GLY A 68 -36.92 14.28 6.35
CA GLY A 68 -35.46 14.37 6.27
C GLY A 68 -34.73 13.57 7.35
N ALA A 69 -35.33 13.40 8.54
CA ALA A 69 -34.80 12.51 9.57
C ALA A 69 -34.96 11.03 9.19
N LEU A 70 -36.12 10.65 8.67
CA LEU A 70 -36.39 9.31 8.15
C LEU A 70 -35.50 9.00 6.95
N GLY A 71 -35.35 9.93 6.01
CA GLY A 71 -34.46 9.78 4.85
C GLY A 71 -33.00 9.57 5.24
N ARG A 72 -32.49 10.34 6.21
CA ARG A 72 -31.13 10.15 6.74
C ARG A 72 -30.97 8.83 7.48
N GLY A 73 -31.98 8.42 8.26
CA GLY A 73 -31.98 7.10 8.92
C GLY A 73 -31.94 5.96 7.90
N LEU A 74 -32.71 6.09 6.82
CA LEU A 74 -32.78 5.13 5.74
C LEU A 74 -31.47 5.07 4.94
N GLU A 75 -30.85 6.21 4.63
CA GLU A 75 -29.52 6.28 4.01
C GLU A 75 -28.46 5.61 4.89
N TRP A 76 -28.47 5.84 6.20
CA TRP A 76 -27.54 5.18 7.11
C TRP A 76 -27.75 3.66 7.14
N LEU A 77 -28.99 3.20 7.14
CA LEU A 77 -29.31 1.77 7.07
C LEU A 77 -28.87 1.16 5.74
N PHE A 78 -29.24 1.76 4.60
CA PHE A 78 -28.84 1.27 3.28
C PHE A 78 -27.33 1.35 3.06
N ALA A 79 -26.65 2.40 3.53
CA ALA A 79 -25.21 2.50 3.44
C ALA A 79 -24.51 1.44 4.31
N SER A 80 -25.04 1.16 5.50
CA SER A 80 -24.50 0.12 6.38
C SER A 80 -24.70 -1.27 5.79
N VAL A 81 -25.91 -1.56 5.30
CA VAL A 81 -26.25 -2.82 4.63
C VAL A 81 -25.43 -2.98 3.34
N GLY A 82 -25.31 -1.93 2.53
CA GLY A 82 -24.52 -1.95 1.29
C GLY A 82 -23.02 -2.17 1.56
N ARG A 83 -22.49 -1.64 2.66
CA ARG A 83 -21.09 -1.84 3.06
C ARG A 83 -20.83 -3.26 3.55
N VAL A 84 -21.76 -3.82 4.34
CA VAL A 84 -21.69 -5.22 4.79
C VAL A 84 -21.86 -6.19 3.61
N LEU A 85 -22.84 -5.95 2.74
CA LEU A 85 -23.09 -6.77 1.56
C LEU A 85 -21.94 -6.68 0.56
N GLY A 86 -21.39 -5.49 0.33
CA GLY A 86 -20.20 -5.29 -0.50
C GLY A 86 -18.98 -6.00 0.05
N TRP A 87 -18.78 -5.98 1.38
CA TRP A 87 -17.71 -6.74 2.02
C TRP A 87 -17.93 -8.25 1.90
N LEU A 88 -19.17 -8.72 2.07
CA LEU A 88 -19.54 -10.13 1.93
C LEU A 88 -19.32 -10.63 0.49
N ILE A 89 -19.76 -9.87 -0.51
CA ILE A 89 -19.55 -10.19 -1.93
C ILE A 89 -18.05 -10.16 -2.26
N ALA A 90 -17.31 -9.16 -1.77
CA ALA A 90 -15.88 -9.08 -1.99
C ALA A 90 -15.16 -10.30 -1.38
N ALA A 91 -15.45 -10.62 -0.13
CA ALA A 91 -14.80 -11.70 0.60
C ALA A 91 -15.19 -13.09 0.11
N LEU A 92 -16.49 -13.31 -0.16
CA LEU A 92 -17.04 -14.62 -0.48
C LEU A 92 -17.01 -14.94 -1.97
N VAL A 93 -17.00 -13.93 -2.84
CA VAL A 93 -17.05 -14.13 -4.29
C VAL A 93 -15.78 -13.60 -4.94
N LEU A 94 -15.42 -12.32 -4.78
CA LEU A 94 -14.28 -11.76 -5.53
C LEU A 94 -12.92 -12.34 -5.09
N ILE A 95 -12.68 -12.53 -3.80
CA ILE A 95 -11.42 -13.12 -3.31
C ILE A 95 -11.23 -14.55 -3.84
N PRO A 96 -12.20 -15.48 -3.66
CA PRO A 96 -12.05 -16.84 -4.19
C PRO A 96 -12.08 -16.87 -5.72
N LEU A 97 -12.86 -16.02 -6.38
CA LEU A 97 -12.88 -15.97 -7.85
C LEU A 97 -11.56 -15.43 -8.42
N ARG A 98 -10.95 -14.44 -7.76
CA ARG A 98 -9.61 -13.94 -8.13
C ARG A 98 -8.55 -14.99 -7.88
N TRP A 99 -8.63 -15.72 -6.77
CA TRP A 99 -7.73 -16.85 -6.51
C TRP A 99 -7.91 -17.96 -7.55
N LEU A 100 -9.15 -18.31 -7.91
CA LEU A 100 -9.44 -19.31 -8.94
C LEU A 100 -8.93 -18.86 -10.31
N TYR A 101 -9.11 -17.59 -10.65
CA TYR A 101 -8.56 -17.01 -11.87
C TYR A 101 -7.03 -17.10 -11.89
N THR A 102 -6.36 -16.67 -10.81
CA THR A 102 -4.89 -16.67 -10.75
C THR A 102 -4.31 -18.08 -10.66
N SER A 103 -4.91 -18.94 -9.86
CA SER A 103 -4.37 -20.26 -9.51
C SER A 103 -4.77 -21.36 -10.49
N VAL A 104 -5.86 -21.18 -11.25
CA VAL A 104 -6.36 -22.21 -12.19
C VAL A 104 -6.33 -21.72 -13.63
N LEU A 105 -6.87 -20.53 -13.93
CA LEU A 105 -6.92 -20.04 -15.32
C LEU A 105 -5.55 -19.62 -15.86
N THR A 106 -4.70 -18.98 -15.06
CA THR A 106 -3.36 -18.58 -15.51
C THR A 106 -2.45 -19.77 -15.86
N PRO A 107 -2.34 -20.82 -15.03
CA PRO A 107 -1.55 -22.00 -15.40
C PRO A 107 -2.20 -22.82 -16.53
N LEU A 108 -3.54 -22.90 -16.61
CA LEU A 108 -4.21 -23.54 -17.75
C LEU A 108 -3.96 -22.79 -19.06
N GLY A 109 -3.97 -21.46 -19.05
CA GLY A 109 -3.66 -20.64 -20.23
C GLY A 109 -2.22 -20.84 -20.70
N HIS A 110 -1.25 -20.93 -19.76
CA HIS A 110 0.13 -21.26 -20.10
C HIS A 110 0.30 -22.69 -20.59
N GLY A 111 -0.38 -23.67 -19.97
CA GLY A 111 -0.34 -25.07 -20.38
C GLY A 111 -0.94 -25.28 -21.76
N LEU A 112 -2.09 -24.66 -22.06
CA LEU A 112 -2.74 -24.77 -23.37
C LEU A 112 -1.92 -24.08 -24.47
N ARG A 113 -1.30 -22.93 -24.17
CA ARG A 113 -0.38 -22.26 -25.10
C ARG A 113 0.88 -23.09 -25.34
N TRP A 114 1.42 -23.72 -24.31
CA TRP A 114 2.58 -24.60 -24.43
C TRP A 114 2.24 -25.83 -25.28
N ILE A 115 1.12 -26.51 -25.02
CA ILE A 115 0.67 -27.67 -25.82
C ILE A 115 0.42 -27.27 -27.28
N ALA A 116 -0.25 -26.14 -27.52
CA ALA A 116 -0.50 -25.68 -28.89
C ALA A 116 0.82 -25.39 -29.64
N THR A 117 1.77 -24.72 -28.99
CA THR A 117 3.06 -24.39 -29.64
C THR A 117 4.00 -25.59 -29.75
N ALA A 118 4.01 -26.49 -28.77
CA ALA A 118 4.91 -27.65 -28.74
C ALA A 118 4.42 -28.80 -29.62
N LEU A 119 3.10 -28.96 -29.81
CA LEU A 119 2.54 -30.10 -30.54
C LEU A 119 2.07 -29.75 -31.96
N LEU A 120 1.33 -28.65 -32.13
CA LEU A 120 0.76 -28.29 -33.45
C LEU A 120 1.81 -27.67 -34.39
N ALA A 121 2.76 -26.89 -33.85
CA ALA A 121 3.75 -26.22 -34.69
C ALA A 121 4.76 -27.17 -35.38
N PRO A 122 5.31 -28.22 -34.73
CA PRO A 122 6.15 -29.19 -35.42
C PRO A 122 5.34 -30.15 -36.31
N ALA A 123 4.14 -30.57 -35.91
CA ALA A 123 3.29 -31.45 -36.72
C ALA A 123 2.83 -30.78 -38.04
N ALA A 124 2.45 -29.49 -37.99
CA ALA A 124 2.05 -28.74 -39.18
C ALA A 124 3.22 -28.49 -40.14
N ARG A 125 4.43 -28.24 -39.62
CA ARG A 125 5.64 -28.06 -40.45
C ARG A 125 6.12 -29.37 -41.07
N GLY A 126 6.02 -30.50 -40.36
CA GLY A 126 6.38 -31.82 -40.88
C GLY A 126 5.45 -32.30 -42.00
N LEU A 127 4.13 -32.14 -41.82
CA LEU A 127 3.14 -32.54 -42.83
C LEU A 127 3.15 -31.62 -44.06
N GLY A 128 3.31 -30.30 -43.86
CA GLY A 128 3.41 -29.34 -44.96
C GLY A 128 4.64 -29.55 -45.84
N ALA A 129 5.80 -29.86 -45.24
CA ALA A 129 7.03 -30.13 -45.98
C ALA A 129 6.98 -31.48 -46.74
N GLY A 130 6.40 -32.51 -46.12
CA GLY A 130 6.25 -33.84 -46.73
C GLY A 130 5.31 -33.83 -47.93
N LEU A 131 4.13 -33.21 -47.82
CA LEU A 131 3.18 -33.11 -48.93
C LEU A 131 3.71 -32.22 -50.06
N ALA A 132 4.33 -31.09 -49.73
CA ALA A 132 4.85 -30.18 -50.74
C ALA A 132 5.97 -30.82 -51.57
N TRP A 133 6.86 -31.58 -50.94
CA TRP A 133 7.96 -32.29 -51.62
C TRP A 133 7.45 -33.40 -52.56
N LEU A 134 6.43 -34.15 -52.12
CA LEU A 134 5.85 -35.26 -52.90
C LEU A 134 5.07 -34.77 -54.13
N PHE A 135 4.32 -33.66 -53.99
CA PHE A 135 3.59 -33.05 -55.12
C PHE A 135 4.51 -32.30 -56.09
N THR A 136 5.57 -31.64 -55.62
CA THR A 136 6.48 -30.88 -56.50
C THR A 136 7.32 -31.77 -57.40
N LYS A 137 7.81 -32.92 -56.91
CA LYS A 137 8.62 -33.84 -57.72
C LYS A 137 7.79 -34.64 -58.74
N ALA A 138 6.58 -35.05 -58.39
CA ALA A 138 5.70 -35.76 -59.32
C ALA A 138 5.06 -34.84 -60.37
N GLY A 139 4.78 -33.58 -60.02
CA GLY A 139 4.20 -32.60 -60.91
C GLY A 139 5.17 -31.98 -61.92
N GLN A 140 6.46 -31.83 -61.58
CA GLN A 140 7.41 -31.09 -62.44
C GLN A 140 7.69 -31.74 -63.80
N GLY A 141 7.71 -33.07 -63.91
CA GLY A 141 7.94 -33.75 -65.19
C GLY A 141 6.75 -33.66 -66.15
N ALA A 142 5.53 -33.89 -65.62
CA ALA A 142 4.29 -33.82 -66.39
C ALA A 142 3.89 -32.37 -66.69
N ALA A 143 4.08 -31.45 -65.74
CA ALA A 143 3.86 -30.04 -65.94
C ALA A 143 4.86 -29.48 -66.96
N TRP A 144 6.14 -29.84 -66.94
CA TRP A 144 7.08 -29.31 -67.93
C TRP A 144 6.72 -29.71 -69.37
N LEU A 145 6.33 -30.97 -69.59
CA LEU A 145 5.88 -31.43 -70.91
C LEU A 145 4.58 -30.75 -71.35
N PHE A 146 3.56 -30.68 -70.48
CA PHE A 146 2.30 -30.00 -70.79
C PHE A 146 2.50 -28.50 -71.00
N THR A 147 3.36 -27.87 -70.20
CA THR A 147 3.63 -26.44 -70.27
C THR A 147 4.44 -26.09 -71.51
N ALA A 148 5.44 -26.89 -71.88
CA ALA A 148 6.25 -26.64 -73.07
C ALA A 148 5.49 -26.93 -74.37
N LEU A 149 4.67 -27.99 -74.42
CA LEU A 149 4.03 -28.45 -75.66
C LEU A 149 2.70 -27.76 -75.94
N VAL A 150 1.90 -27.45 -74.90
CA VAL A 150 0.55 -26.90 -75.05
C VAL A 150 0.47 -25.48 -74.53
N VAL A 151 0.96 -25.24 -73.31
CA VAL A 151 0.81 -23.92 -72.67
C VAL A 151 1.71 -22.87 -73.33
N ALA A 152 2.96 -23.17 -73.70
CA ALA A 152 3.87 -22.20 -74.30
C ALA A 152 3.38 -21.68 -75.67
N PRO A 153 2.90 -22.51 -76.62
CA PRO A 153 2.33 -21.99 -77.87
C PRO A 153 0.99 -21.29 -77.66
N VAL A 154 0.12 -21.80 -76.78
CA VAL A 154 -1.16 -21.15 -76.45
C VAL A 154 -0.95 -19.83 -75.71
N VAL A 155 0.00 -19.75 -74.78
CA VAL A 155 0.41 -18.51 -74.08
C VAL A 155 1.11 -17.56 -75.04
N GLY A 156 1.87 -18.05 -76.01
CA GLY A 156 2.41 -17.23 -77.10
C GLY A 156 1.28 -16.57 -77.89
N LEU A 157 0.31 -17.36 -78.35
CA LEU A 157 -0.85 -16.87 -79.08
C LEU A 157 -1.72 -15.94 -78.21
N TRP A 158 -1.91 -16.29 -76.93
CA TRP A 158 -2.68 -15.49 -76.00
C TRP A 158 -1.99 -14.17 -75.68
N ARG A 159 -0.67 -14.17 -75.44
CA ARG A 159 0.10 -12.99 -75.02
C ARG A 159 0.46 -12.05 -76.18
N TYR A 160 0.61 -12.57 -77.40
CA TYR A 160 0.96 -11.77 -78.58
C TYR A 160 -0.22 -11.41 -79.48
N VAL A 161 -1.34 -12.15 -79.45
CA VAL A 161 -2.49 -11.86 -80.31
C VAL A 161 -3.72 -11.51 -79.47
N LEU A 162 -4.13 -12.39 -78.55
CA LEU A 162 -5.39 -12.21 -77.83
C LEU A 162 -5.34 -11.07 -76.79
N VAL A 163 -4.25 -10.96 -76.04
CA VAL A 163 -4.03 -9.90 -75.04
C VAL A 163 -3.93 -8.53 -75.68
N PRO A 164 -3.11 -8.28 -76.72
CA PRO A 164 -3.09 -6.96 -77.34
C PRO A 164 -4.42 -6.62 -78.01
N VAL A 165 -5.12 -7.57 -78.64
CA VAL A 165 -6.44 -7.31 -79.24
C VAL A 165 -7.50 -7.04 -78.17
N ALA A 166 -7.57 -7.83 -77.09
CA ALA A 166 -8.52 -7.60 -76.01
C ALA A 166 -8.16 -6.35 -75.19
N ARG A 167 -6.87 -6.11 -74.94
CA ARG A 167 -6.40 -4.99 -74.12
C ARG A 167 -6.45 -3.68 -74.87
N TYR A 168 -5.95 -3.60 -76.10
CA TYR A 168 -5.97 -2.34 -76.87
C TYR A 168 -7.26 -2.15 -77.67
N GLY A 169 -7.93 -3.22 -78.09
CA GLY A 169 -9.17 -3.13 -78.88
C GLY A 169 -10.43 -2.97 -78.05
N VAL A 170 -10.51 -3.54 -76.84
CA VAL A 170 -11.73 -3.51 -76.01
C VAL A 170 -11.48 -2.87 -74.65
N ALA A 171 -10.46 -3.31 -73.91
CA ALA A 171 -10.24 -2.85 -72.55
C ALA A 171 -9.76 -1.40 -72.48
N VAL A 172 -8.85 -0.96 -73.35
CA VAL A 172 -8.35 0.42 -73.37
C VAL A 172 -9.46 1.41 -73.74
N PRO A 173 -10.29 1.17 -74.78
CA PRO A 173 -11.46 2.02 -75.03
C PRO A 173 -12.47 2.01 -73.88
N LEU A 174 -12.72 0.85 -73.27
CA LEU A 174 -13.69 0.74 -72.18
C LEU A 174 -13.17 1.36 -70.87
N VAL A 175 -11.88 1.24 -70.57
CA VAL A 175 -11.21 1.86 -69.42
C VAL A 175 -11.03 3.36 -69.65
N TRP A 176 -10.80 3.80 -70.89
CA TRP A 176 -10.85 5.22 -71.23
C TRP A 176 -12.25 5.78 -71.07
N LEU A 177 -13.29 5.06 -71.51
CA LEU A 177 -14.69 5.48 -71.33
C LEU A 177 -15.08 5.51 -69.85
N TYR A 178 -14.68 4.50 -69.07
CA TYR A 178 -14.86 4.47 -67.62
C TYR A 178 -14.09 5.62 -66.94
N GLY A 179 -12.84 5.83 -67.35
CA GLY A 179 -11.92 6.86 -66.84
C GLY A 179 -12.39 8.28 -67.13
N ALA A 180 -12.75 8.56 -68.38
CA ALA A 180 -13.08 9.87 -68.90
C ALA A 180 -14.54 10.26 -68.67
N VAL A 181 -15.46 9.31 -68.54
CA VAL A 181 -16.90 9.61 -68.35
C VAL A 181 -17.37 9.22 -66.95
N LEU A 182 -17.09 7.99 -66.50
CA LEU A 182 -17.60 7.53 -65.21
C LEU A 182 -16.86 8.13 -64.01
N THR A 183 -15.55 8.36 -64.11
CA THR A 183 -14.77 8.96 -63.01
C THR A 183 -15.09 10.43 -62.73
N PRO A 184 -15.27 11.33 -63.73
CA PRO A 184 -15.71 12.69 -63.43
C PRO A 184 -17.16 12.74 -62.94
N VAL A 185 -18.03 11.85 -63.43
CA VAL A 185 -19.40 11.74 -62.90
C VAL A 185 -19.37 11.24 -61.46
N GLY A 186 -18.62 10.17 -61.16
CA GLY A 186 -18.43 9.63 -59.82
C GLY A 186 -17.85 10.65 -58.84
N ARG A 187 -16.76 11.34 -59.23
CA ARG A 187 -16.19 12.43 -58.41
C ARG A 187 -17.15 13.61 -58.26
N GLY A 188 -17.96 13.91 -59.27
CA GLY A 188 -19.00 14.94 -59.19
C GLY A 188 -20.05 14.59 -58.15
N THR A 189 -20.58 13.36 -58.18
CA THR A 189 -21.53 12.87 -57.17
C THR A 189 -20.93 12.79 -55.78
N ASP A 190 -19.69 12.30 -55.63
CA ASP A 190 -19.02 12.23 -54.33
C ASP A 190 -18.74 13.62 -53.75
N TRP A 191 -18.42 14.59 -54.62
CA TRP A 191 -18.23 15.98 -54.19
C TRP A 191 -19.55 16.61 -53.74
N VAL A 192 -20.64 16.39 -54.47
CA VAL A 192 -21.97 16.89 -54.08
C VAL A 192 -22.45 16.22 -52.80
N LEU A 193 -22.34 14.90 -52.69
CA LEU A 193 -22.69 14.14 -51.49
C LEU A 193 -21.82 14.56 -50.29
N GLY A 194 -20.53 14.78 -50.51
CA GLY A 194 -19.61 15.29 -49.49
C GLY A 194 -20.01 16.68 -49.00
N LYS A 195 -20.37 17.60 -49.90
CA LYS A 195 -20.84 18.94 -49.53
C LYS A 195 -22.17 18.91 -48.78
N VAL A 196 -23.10 18.05 -49.18
CA VAL A 196 -24.37 17.85 -48.49
C VAL A 196 -24.14 17.25 -47.11
N TRP A 197 -23.25 16.27 -47.00
CA TRP A 197 -22.88 15.65 -45.73
C TRP A 197 -22.17 16.63 -44.79
N ASP A 198 -21.24 17.42 -45.31
CA ASP A 198 -20.54 18.46 -44.54
C ASP A 198 -21.51 19.52 -44.02
N ALA A 199 -22.47 19.94 -44.85
CA ALA A 199 -23.52 20.89 -44.45
C ALA A 199 -24.43 20.28 -43.37
N ALA A 200 -24.86 19.02 -43.53
CA ALA A 200 -25.65 18.32 -42.53
C ALA A 200 -24.88 18.13 -41.22
N ALA A 201 -23.62 17.71 -41.29
CA ALA A 201 -22.75 17.55 -40.13
C ALA A 201 -22.48 18.88 -39.43
N TRP A 202 -22.35 19.98 -40.17
CA TRP A 202 -22.19 21.32 -39.60
C TRP A 202 -23.45 21.79 -38.87
N ILE A 203 -24.64 21.57 -39.44
CA ILE A 203 -25.93 21.89 -38.81
C ILE A 203 -26.13 21.04 -37.54
N VAL A 204 -25.96 19.73 -37.65
CA VAL A 204 -26.11 18.78 -36.53
C VAL A 204 -25.07 19.10 -35.44
N GLY A 205 -23.82 19.35 -35.82
CA GLY A 205 -22.75 19.74 -34.89
C GLY A 205 -22.95 21.13 -34.28
N GLY A 206 -23.60 22.05 -34.98
CA GLY A 206 -24.02 23.36 -34.47
C GLY A 206 -25.11 23.22 -33.41
N VAL A 207 -26.14 22.43 -33.69
CA VAL A 207 -27.22 22.12 -32.75
C VAL A 207 -26.68 21.42 -31.51
N TRP A 208 -25.83 20.40 -31.68
CA TRP A 208 -25.20 19.71 -30.55
C TRP A 208 -24.32 20.62 -29.70
N ARG A 209 -23.57 21.55 -30.30
CA ARG A 209 -22.80 22.55 -29.55
C ARG A 209 -23.71 23.50 -28.78
N GLY A 210 -24.83 23.92 -29.35
CA GLY A 210 -25.84 24.71 -28.66
C GLY A 210 -26.45 23.98 -27.46
N VAL A 211 -26.86 22.72 -27.67
CA VAL A 211 -27.41 21.86 -26.62
C VAL A 211 -26.39 21.62 -25.50
N ALA A 212 -25.15 21.28 -25.86
CA ALA A 212 -24.07 21.08 -24.90
C ALA A 212 -23.72 22.37 -24.12
N TRP A 213 -23.79 23.53 -24.77
CA TRP A 213 -23.55 24.81 -24.11
C TRP A 213 -24.66 25.15 -23.11
N VAL A 214 -25.93 24.95 -23.49
CA VAL A 214 -27.09 25.15 -22.59
C VAL A 214 -27.05 24.17 -21.43
N LEU A 215 -26.86 22.87 -21.68
CA LEU A 215 -26.71 21.86 -20.62
C LEU A 215 -25.52 22.17 -19.72
N GLY A 216 -24.37 22.54 -20.30
CA GLY A 216 -23.18 22.93 -19.54
C GLY A 216 -23.36 24.22 -18.74
N GLY A 217 -24.19 25.15 -19.22
CA GLY A 217 -24.60 26.35 -18.47
C GLY A 217 -25.50 26.01 -17.28
N VAL A 218 -26.50 25.15 -17.50
CA VAL A 218 -27.41 24.66 -16.46
C VAL A 218 -26.64 23.89 -15.39
N TRP A 219 -25.74 22.98 -15.79
CA TRP A 219 -24.91 22.23 -14.85
C TRP A 219 -23.99 23.11 -14.02
N ARG A 220 -23.38 24.13 -14.63
CA ARG A 220 -22.56 25.11 -13.90
C ARG A 220 -23.39 25.94 -12.93
N GLY A 221 -24.59 26.37 -13.33
CA GLY A 221 -25.52 27.08 -12.44
C GLY A 221 -25.94 26.21 -11.25
N LEU A 222 -26.33 24.97 -11.50
CA LEU A 222 -26.71 24.01 -10.47
C LEU A 222 -25.55 23.70 -9.52
N ALA A 223 -24.35 23.47 -10.05
CA ALA A 223 -23.15 23.25 -9.26
C ALA A 223 -22.78 24.48 -8.42
N TRP A 224 -22.99 25.69 -8.93
CA TRP A 224 -22.74 26.92 -8.18
C TRP A 224 -23.72 27.10 -7.02
N VAL A 225 -25.00 26.80 -7.23
CA VAL A 225 -26.03 26.85 -6.17
C VAL A 225 -25.80 25.77 -5.10
N LEU A 226 -25.55 24.52 -5.52
CA LEU A 226 -25.22 23.42 -4.60
C LEU A 226 -23.91 23.69 -3.84
N GLY A 227 -22.89 24.20 -4.54
CA GLY A 227 -21.60 24.56 -3.96
C GLY A 227 -21.71 25.73 -2.97
N GLY A 228 -22.54 26.73 -3.28
CA GLY A 228 -22.86 27.83 -2.39
C GLY A 228 -23.58 27.35 -1.12
N LEU A 229 -24.59 26.50 -1.28
CA LEU A 229 -25.32 25.90 -0.17
C LEU A 229 -24.40 25.06 0.73
N TRP A 230 -23.54 24.24 0.14
CA TRP A 230 -22.57 23.43 0.88
C TRP A 230 -21.56 24.30 1.64
N SER A 231 -21.13 25.40 1.02
CA SER A 231 -20.18 26.33 1.63
C SER A 231 -20.77 27.05 2.84
N VAL A 232 -22.05 27.46 2.77
CA VAL A 232 -22.80 28.02 3.91
C VAL A 232 -23.00 26.97 5.00
N LEU A 233 -23.44 25.76 4.64
CA LEU A 233 -23.64 24.68 5.60
C LEU A 233 -22.34 24.28 6.31
N ALA A 234 -21.23 24.20 5.57
CA ALA A 234 -19.92 23.89 6.12
C ALA A 234 -19.38 25.04 6.99
N ALA A 235 -19.66 26.30 6.64
CA ALA A 235 -19.30 27.44 7.47
C ALA A 235 -20.08 27.44 8.81
N VAL A 236 -21.38 27.19 8.76
CA VAL A 236 -22.22 27.04 9.96
C VAL A 236 -21.77 25.86 10.81
N GLY A 237 -21.50 24.71 10.17
CA GLY A 237 -20.99 23.52 10.84
C GLY A 237 -19.65 23.77 11.54
N ARG A 238 -18.70 24.45 10.88
CA ARG A 238 -17.42 24.84 11.49
C ARG A 238 -17.61 25.80 12.65
N GLY A 239 -18.47 26.81 12.51
CA GLY A 239 -18.76 27.75 13.59
C GLY A 239 -19.37 27.07 14.82
N LEU A 240 -20.32 26.15 14.60
CA LEU A 240 -20.94 25.37 15.67
C LEU A 240 -19.95 24.42 16.34
N TRP A 241 -19.09 23.76 15.56
CA TRP A 241 -18.09 22.85 16.11
C TRP A 241 -17.04 23.58 16.94
N VAL A 242 -16.57 24.75 16.48
CA VAL A 242 -15.65 25.60 17.24
C VAL A 242 -16.31 26.07 18.54
N ALA A 243 -17.59 26.45 18.51
CA ALA A 243 -18.32 26.83 19.71
C ALA A 243 -18.47 25.65 20.69
N VAL A 244 -18.85 24.46 20.21
CA VAL A 244 -18.98 23.25 21.03
C VAL A 244 -17.63 22.81 21.59
N ALA A 245 -16.57 22.83 20.78
CA ALA A 245 -15.22 22.48 21.22
C ALA A 245 -14.70 23.47 22.26
N TRP A 246 -14.93 24.78 22.06
CA TRP A 246 -14.54 25.81 23.01
C TRP A 246 -15.30 25.64 24.33
N LEU A 247 -16.61 25.36 24.26
CA LEU A 247 -17.45 25.13 25.43
C LEU A 247 -17.05 23.83 26.17
N GLY A 248 -16.73 22.76 25.45
CA GLY A 248 -16.20 21.53 26.05
C GLY A 248 -14.82 21.73 26.68
N MET A 249 -13.93 22.46 26.01
CA MET A 249 -12.58 22.74 26.53
C MET A 249 -12.65 23.63 27.79
N THR A 250 -13.51 24.65 27.80
CA THR A 250 -13.66 25.53 28.96
C THR A 250 -14.46 24.90 30.10
N LEU A 251 -15.55 24.18 29.80
CA LEU A 251 -16.45 23.65 30.81
C LEU A 251 -16.05 22.28 31.35
N LEU A 252 -15.37 21.44 30.56
CA LEU A 252 -14.88 20.12 31.02
C LEU A 252 -13.39 20.15 31.29
N VAL A 253 -12.58 20.61 30.34
CA VAL A 253 -11.11 20.46 30.45
C VAL A 253 -10.52 21.41 31.48
N ALA A 254 -11.00 22.65 31.59
CA ALA A 254 -10.51 23.58 32.62
C ALA A 254 -10.79 23.09 34.06
N PRO A 255 -12.03 22.71 34.44
CA PRO A 255 -12.28 22.18 35.78
C PRO A 255 -11.69 20.78 35.97
N ALA A 256 -11.67 19.91 34.96
CA ALA A 256 -11.03 18.60 35.08
C ALA A 256 -9.51 18.72 35.26
N SER A 257 -8.84 19.63 34.54
CA SER A 257 -7.41 19.89 34.70
C SER A 257 -7.09 20.53 36.05
N TRP A 258 -7.94 21.44 36.51
CA TRP A 258 -7.83 22.02 37.86
C TRP A 258 -7.95 20.93 38.93
N THR A 259 -8.94 20.04 38.82
CA THR A 259 -9.20 18.95 39.76
C THR A 259 -8.08 17.89 39.73
N TYR A 260 -7.59 17.55 38.54
CA TYR A 260 -6.45 16.66 38.34
C TYR A 260 -5.17 17.22 38.99
N ARG A 261 -4.88 18.51 38.80
CA ARG A 261 -3.71 19.15 39.42
C ARG A 261 -3.85 19.26 40.93
N ARG A 262 -5.05 19.57 41.44
CA ARG A 262 -5.26 19.77 42.88
C ARG A 262 -5.43 18.48 43.69
N ILE A 263 -5.91 17.40 43.08
CA ILE A 263 -6.23 16.15 43.79
C ILE A 263 -5.32 15.01 43.37
N LEU A 264 -5.17 14.71 42.07
CA LEU A 264 -4.37 13.57 41.62
C LEU A 264 -2.86 13.81 41.77
N THR A 265 -2.40 15.04 41.68
CA THR A 265 -0.96 15.35 41.82
C THR A 265 -0.47 15.17 43.27
N PRO A 266 -1.16 15.66 44.32
CA PRO A 266 -0.79 15.34 45.70
C PRO A 266 -1.01 13.86 46.01
N VAL A 267 -2.13 13.26 45.60
CA VAL A 267 -2.41 11.83 45.86
C VAL A 267 -1.37 10.92 45.19
N GLY A 268 -0.96 11.22 43.96
CA GLY A 268 0.10 10.50 43.27
C GLY A 268 1.47 10.64 43.94
N ARG A 269 1.76 11.80 44.55
CA ARG A 269 2.98 12.00 45.35
C ARG A 269 2.95 11.18 46.63
N GLU A 270 1.84 11.20 47.36
CA GLU A 270 1.69 10.42 48.60
C GLU A 270 1.75 8.90 48.32
N ILE A 271 1.12 8.43 47.25
CA ILE A 271 1.17 7.01 46.86
C ILE A 271 2.59 6.62 46.42
N ALA A 272 3.29 7.50 45.68
CA ALA A 272 4.66 7.22 45.24
C ALA A 272 5.64 7.17 46.43
N GLU A 273 5.50 8.06 47.42
CA GLU A 273 6.32 8.00 48.63
C GLU A 273 6.01 6.76 49.47
N ALA A 274 4.72 6.43 49.66
CA ALA A 274 4.30 5.23 50.38
C ALA A 274 4.82 3.95 49.70
N ALA A 275 4.72 3.86 48.38
CA ALA A 275 5.24 2.73 47.60
C ALA A 275 6.76 2.64 47.67
N ARG A 276 7.47 3.77 47.68
CA ARG A 276 8.94 3.81 47.76
C ARG A 276 9.45 3.38 49.15
N VAL A 277 8.75 3.77 50.21
CA VAL A 277 9.02 3.30 51.58
C VAL A 277 8.73 1.81 51.70
N ALA A 278 7.59 1.33 51.18
CA ALA A 278 7.25 -0.08 51.17
C ALA A 278 8.29 -0.92 50.41
N TRP A 279 8.77 -0.43 49.26
CA TRP A 279 9.81 -1.11 48.47
C TRP A 279 11.15 -1.17 49.21
N ARG A 280 11.49 -0.12 49.97
CA ARG A 280 12.72 -0.10 50.78
C ARG A 280 12.64 -1.10 51.94
N ILE A 281 11.48 -1.22 52.57
CA ILE A 281 11.21 -2.23 53.61
C ILE A 281 11.26 -3.65 53.02
N ALA A 282 10.67 -3.87 51.84
CA ALA A 282 10.73 -5.14 51.13
C ALA A 282 12.19 -5.54 50.79
N GLY A 283 13.03 -4.57 50.41
CA GLY A 283 14.46 -4.79 50.17
C GLY A 283 15.24 -5.21 51.42
N TYR A 284 14.94 -4.63 52.59
CA TYR A 284 15.52 -5.05 53.87
C TYR A 284 15.06 -6.45 54.27
N LEU A 285 13.77 -6.75 54.11
CA LEU A 285 13.21 -8.06 54.43
C LEU A 285 13.77 -9.15 53.52
N SER A 286 13.89 -8.88 52.21
CA SER A 286 14.50 -9.80 51.24
C SER A 286 15.97 -10.10 51.57
N ARG A 287 16.75 -9.10 52.00
CA ARG A 287 18.15 -9.31 52.43
C ARG A 287 18.26 -10.03 53.77
N ALA A 288 17.28 -9.90 54.66
CA ALA A 288 17.24 -10.63 55.92
C ALA A 288 16.90 -12.12 55.68
N VAL A 289 15.87 -12.37 54.88
CA VAL A 289 15.44 -13.72 54.48
C VAL A 289 16.54 -14.42 53.67
N GLY A 290 17.16 -13.72 52.70
CA GLY A 290 18.26 -14.26 51.91
C GLY A 290 19.48 -14.63 52.76
N ARG A 291 19.81 -13.84 53.78
CA ARG A 291 20.89 -14.18 54.73
C ARG A 291 20.52 -15.37 55.61
N GLY A 292 19.26 -15.46 56.05
CA GLY A 292 18.75 -16.61 56.80
C GLY A 292 18.84 -17.90 55.99
N ILE A 293 18.38 -17.89 54.74
CA ILE A 293 18.43 -19.05 53.84
C ILE A 293 19.89 -19.43 53.53
N ALA A 294 20.75 -18.45 53.23
CA ALA A 294 22.17 -18.71 52.96
C ALA A 294 22.91 -19.24 54.19
N TRP A 295 22.51 -18.83 55.41
CA TRP A 295 23.05 -19.40 56.64
C TRP A 295 22.57 -20.84 56.83
N LEU A 296 21.26 -21.09 56.66
CA LEU A 296 20.66 -22.41 56.80
C LEU A 296 21.22 -23.41 55.80
N ALA A 297 21.36 -23.03 54.53
CA ALA A 297 21.96 -23.87 53.49
C ALA A 297 23.43 -24.20 53.80
N ARG A 298 24.21 -23.23 54.29
CA ARG A 298 25.61 -23.46 54.67
C ARG A 298 25.73 -24.40 55.86
N HIS A 299 24.90 -24.22 56.89
CA HIS A 299 24.95 -25.07 58.08
C HIS A 299 24.39 -26.47 57.84
N LEU A 300 23.28 -26.59 57.10
CA LEU A 300 22.59 -27.86 56.91
C LEU A 300 23.24 -28.74 55.83
N ILE A 301 23.83 -28.15 54.79
CA ILE A 301 24.41 -28.88 53.66
C ILE A 301 25.93 -28.68 53.61
N GLY A 302 26.39 -27.43 53.69
CA GLY A 302 27.79 -27.09 53.47
C GLY A 302 28.75 -27.69 54.52
N VAL A 303 28.42 -27.55 55.80
CA VAL A 303 29.24 -28.07 56.92
C VAL A 303 29.35 -29.60 56.92
N PRO A 304 28.24 -30.38 56.84
CA PRO A 304 28.35 -31.84 56.80
C PRO A 304 29.00 -32.34 55.51
N ALA A 305 28.72 -31.75 54.34
CA ALA A 305 29.36 -32.14 53.09
C ALA A 305 30.87 -31.86 53.10
N ALA A 306 31.30 -30.74 53.68
CA ALA A 306 32.72 -30.42 53.82
C ALA A 306 33.42 -31.38 54.81
N TRP A 307 32.74 -31.81 55.87
CA TRP A 307 33.26 -32.82 56.79
C TRP A 307 33.41 -34.18 56.09
N VAL A 308 32.40 -34.65 55.34
CA VAL A 308 32.48 -35.90 54.57
C VAL A 308 33.60 -35.84 53.53
N TYR A 309 33.71 -34.74 52.78
CA TYR A 309 34.80 -34.55 51.82
C TYR A 309 36.18 -34.60 52.48
N ARG A 310 36.34 -33.91 53.62
CA ARG A 310 37.63 -33.88 54.33
C ARG A 310 37.98 -35.23 54.97
N THR A 311 37.02 -35.89 55.60
CA THR A 311 37.25 -37.13 56.36
C THR A 311 37.35 -38.36 55.45
N VAL A 312 36.65 -38.40 54.33
CA VAL A 312 36.57 -39.60 53.45
C VAL A 312 37.31 -39.41 52.13
N CYS A 313 37.14 -38.29 51.43
CA CYS A 313 37.73 -38.11 50.10
C CYS A 313 39.21 -37.75 50.14
N THR A 314 39.69 -37.03 51.16
CA THR A 314 41.12 -36.68 51.28
C THR A 314 42.04 -37.89 51.49
N PRO A 315 41.76 -38.85 52.43
CA PRO A 315 42.62 -40.02 52.60
C PRO A 315 42.56 -40.98 51.41
N VAL A 316 41.37 -41.16 50.81
CA VAL A 316 41.20 -41.98 49.60
C VAL A 316 41.92 -41.35 48.40
N GLY A 317 41.91 -40.03 48.29
CA GLY A 317 42.66 -39.29 47.26
C GLY A 317 44.17 -39.47 47.36
N HIS A 318 44.72 -39.50 48.58
CA HIS A 318 46.14 -39.79 48.79
C HIS A 318 46.51 -41.24 48.46
N LEU A 319 45.69 -42.22 48.87
CA LEU A 319 45.94 -43.64 48.55
C LEU A 319 45.90 -43.93 47.04
N VAL A 320 44.95 -43.32 46.31
CA VAL A 320 44.86 -43.48 44.85
C VAL A 320 46.02 -42.77 44.14
N ARG A 321 46.46 -41.61 44.65
CA ARG A 321 47.56 -40.84 44.05
C ARG A 321 48.93 -41.50 44.27
N ASP A 322 49.17 -42.05 45.45
CA ASP A 322 50.46 -42.65 45.80
C ASP A 322 50.56 -44.12 45.39
N GLY A 323 49.45 -44.87 45.41
CA GLY A 323 49.44 -46.30 45.05
C GLY A 323 49.35 -46.60 43.55
N LEU A 324 48.58 -45.82 42.77
CA LEU A 324 48.29 -46.14 41.36
C LEU A 324 48.93 -45.17 40.36
N TRP A 325 48.95 -43.89 40.68
CA TRP A 325 49.41 -42.87 39.72
C TRP A 325 50.93 -42.68 39.69
N ALA A 326 51.61 -42.87 40.83
CA ALA A 326 53.07 -42.72 40.90
C ALA A 326 53.85 -43.79 40.10
N PRO A 327 53.49 -45.09 40.10
CA PRO A 327 54.16 -46.10 39.29
C PRO A 327 53.91 -45.92 37.78
N ALA A 328 52.67 -45.60 37.39
CA ALA A 328 52.30 -45.40 35.99
C ALA A 328 53.01 -44.21 35.33
N ARG A 329 53.21 -43.11 36.09
CA ARG A 329 53.94 -41.93 35.60
C ARG A 329 55.43 -42.20 35.37
N ARG A 330 56.05 -43.08 36.14
CA ARG A 330 57.46 -43.46 35.99
C ARG A 330 57.66 -44.32 34.73
N ALA A 331 56.79 -45.31 34.52
CA ALA A 331 56.81 -46.14 33.31
C ALA A 331 56.57 -45.31 32.02
N ALA A 332 55.64 -44.36 32.06
CA ALA A 332 55.37 -43.47 30.92
C ALA A 332 56.54 -42.50 30.63
N ALA A 333 57.26 -42.04 31.66
CA ALA A 333 58.40 -41.14 31.51
C ALA A 333 59.65 -41.83 30.94
N GLU A 334 59.79 -43.14 31.09
CA GLU A 334 60.86 -43.94 30.49
C GLU A 334 60.58 -44.22 29.01
N ALA A 335 59.36 -44.63 28.67
CA ALA A 335 58.91 -44.79 27.28
C ALA A 335 59.01 -43.47 26.49
N GLY A 336 58.63 -42.35 27.11
CA GLY A 336 58.72 -41.02 26.49
C GLY A 336 60.15 -40.47 26.33
N ARG A 337 61.14 -41.02 27.04
CA ARG A 337 62.56 -40.68 26.84
C ARG A 337 63.17 -41.49 25.69
N ALA A 338 62.85 -42.78 25.58
CA ALA A 338 63.27 -43.63 24.47
C ALA A 338 62.68 -43.18 23.11
N ALA A 339 61.41 -42.75 23.09
CA ALA A 339 60.79 -42.23 21.87
C ALA A 339 61.42 -40.90 21.41
N ARG A 340 61.81 -40.03 22.35
CA ARG A 340 62.43 -38.73 22.03
C ARG A 340 63.84 -38.85 21.51
N SER A 341 64.64 -39.81 22.00
CA SER A 341 65.98 -40.05 21.44
C SER A 341 65.90 -40.55 20.00
N ALA A 342 64.98 -41.49 19.69
CA ALA A 342 64.77 -41.98 18.32
C ALA A 342 64.29 -40.89 17.35
N LEU A 343 63.39 -40.01 17.80
CA LEU A 343 62.91 -38.87 17.00
C LEU A 343 64.00 -37.82 16.76
N ALA A 344 64.89 -37.59 17.73
CA ALA A 344 65.99 -36.64 17.57
C ALA A 344 67.01 -37.12 16.52
N THR A 345 67.37 -38.41 16.52
CA THR A 345 68.25 -38.99 15.49
C THR A 345 67.62 -38.91 14.10
N ALA A 346 66.33 -39.23 13.96
CA ALA A 346 65.64 -39.13 12.68
C ALA A 346 65.51 -37.68 12.17
N ARG A 347 65.40 -36.69 13.07
CA ARG A 347 65.32 -35.28 12.67
C ARG A 347 66.66 -34.74 12.17
N GLU A 348 67.77 -35.18 12.76
CA GLU A 348 69.09 -34.72 12.34
C GLU A 348 69.46 -35.30 10.97
N THR A 349 69.12 -36.56 10.68
CA THR A 349 69.34 -37.15 9.35
C THR A 349 68.57 -36.40 8.25
N VAL A 350 67.32 -35.98 8.52
CA VAL A 350 66.52 -35.17 7.58
C VAL A 350 67.11 -33.77 7.40
N ARG A 351 67.60 -33.14 8.48
CA ARG A 351 68.21 -31.80 8.40
C ARG A 351 69.54 -31.83 7.66
N GLN A 352 70.33 -32.88 7.81
CA GLN A 352 71.56 -33.08 7.03
C GLN A 352 71.24 -33.23 5.54
N ALA A 353 70.33 -34.16 5.20
CA ALA A 353 69.93 -34.42 3.82
C ALA A 353 69.34 -33.18 3.13
N ARG A 354 68.54 -32.39 3.88
CA ARG A 354 68.00 -31.12 3.35
C ARG A 354 69.09 -30.09 3.13
N ARG A 355 70.08 -29.93 4.03
CA ARG A 355 71.18 -28.97 3.85
C ARG A 355 72.07 -29.34 2.67
N ASP A 356 72.35 -30.62 2.46
CA ASP A 356 73.18 -31.07 1.35
C ASP A 356 72.43 -30.97 0.01
N ALA A 357 71.14 -31.30 -0.02
CA ALA A 357 70.30 -31.08 -1.20
C ALA A 357 70.15 -29.59 -1.55
N TRP A 358 69.99 -28.72 -0.55
CA TRP A 358 69.88 -27.27 -0.79
C TRP A 358 71.21 -26.65 -1.23
N ARG A 359 72.35 -27.10 -0.66
CA ARG A 359 73.67 -26.68 -1.14
C ARG A 359 73.96 -27.16 -2.57
N ALA A 360 73.49 -28.35 -2.94
CA ALA A 360 73.61 -28.85 -4.31
C ALA A 360 72.69 -28.11 -5.31
N LEU A 361 71.52 -27.62 -4.86
CA LEU A 361 70.53 -26.96 -5.73
C LEU A 361 70.77 -25.47 -5.96
N VAL A 362 71.41 -24.75 -5.02
CA VAL A 362 71.48 -23.27 -5.10
C VAL A 362 72.85 -22.72 -5.42
N GLY A 363 73.84 -23.56 -5.74
CA GLY A 363 75.09 -23.11 -6.36
C GLY A 363 75.79 -22.01 -5.55
N GLY A 364 76.61 -22.40 -4.58
CA GLY A 364 77.32 -21.44 -3.75
C GLY A 364 78.25 -20.52 -4.55
N ALA A 365 78.09 -19.22 -4.37
CA ALA A 365 79.20 -18.26 -4.27
C ALA A 365 78.67 -16.88 -3.86
N GLY A 366 79.31 -16.25 -2.88
CA GLY A 366 79.32 -14.79 -2.77
C GLY A 366 78.54 -14.17 -1.61
N GLY A 367 79.09 -14.29 -0.41
CA GLY A 367 79.43 -13.14 0.42
C GLY A 367 78.32 -12.26 1.01
N ALA A 368 78.12 -12.39 2.33
CA ALA A 368 78.07 -11.29 3.29
C ALA A 368 78.08 -11.92 4.71
N ARG A 369 79.24 -11.99 5.39
CA ARG A 369 79.67 -11.06 6.46
C ARG A 369 78.53 -10.70 7.41
N SER A 370 78.62 -10.76 8.73
CA SER A 370 79.65 -11.10 9.72
C SER A 370 79.03 -10.62 11.04
N GLY A 371 79.12 -11.36 12.15
CA GLY A 371 78.63 -10.86 13.43
C GLY A 371 78.42 -11.95 14.48
N GLU A 372 79.49 -12.69 14.74
CA GLU A 372 79.64 -13.74 15.76
C GLU A 372 79.91 -13.09 17.16
N PRO A 373 80.15 -13.84 18.25
CA PRO A 373 79.21 -14.62 19.07
C PRO A 373 79.48 -14.39 20.59
N ARG A 374 78.87 -15.18 21.48
CA ARG A 374 79.43 -15.75 22.74
C ARG A 374 78.24 -16.31 23.54
N GLY A 375 78.06 -17.63 23.65
CA GLY A 375 78.90 -18.57 24.41
C GLY A 375 78.40 -18.58 25.86
N VAL A 376 77.43 -19.42 26.28
CA VAL A 376 77.54 -20.86 26.63
C VAL A 376 78.60 -21.08 27.72
N PRO A 377 78.45 -21.97 28.75
CA PRO A 377 77.36 -22.89 29.13
C PRO A 377 76.98 -22.89 30.64
N ALA A 378 76.01 -23.76 30.94
CA ALA A 378 75.48 -24.20 32.23
C ALA A 378 76.42 -25.08 33.10
N ARG A 379 76.18 -25.06 34.42
CA ARG A 379 76.20 -26.18 35.42
C ARG A 379 76.28 -25.59 36.84
N THR A 380 75.71 -26.08 37.94
CA THR A 380 74.77 -27.16 38.31
C THR A 380 74.45 -27.00 39.81
N LEU A 381 73.29 -27.53 40.22
CA LEU A 381 72.94 -28.14 41.51
C LEU A 381 73.55 -27.60 42.82
N GLY A 382 72.66 -27.27 43.76
CA GLY A 382 73.01 -27.15 45.18
C GLY A 382 71.79 -27.13 46.10
N SER A 383 71.41 -28.32 46.55
CA SER A 383 70.88 -28.67 47.88
C SER A 383 70.05 -27.65 48.68
N THR A 384 68.83 -28.10 48.97
CA THR A 384 68.06 -27.97 50.22
C THR A 384 68.82 -27.63 51.51
N THR A 385 68.04 -27.02 52.43
CA THR A 385 68.08 -27.15 53.90
C THR A 385 68.61 -25.92 54.64
N THR A 386 67.69 -25.09 55.14
CA THR A 386 67.40 -24.97 56.59
C THR A 386 66.43 -23.80 56.85
N VAL A 387 65.31 -24.10 57.52
CA VAL A 387 64.56 -23.14 58.35
C VAL A 387 65.39 -22.95 59.63
N PRO A 388 65.40 -21.80 60.32
CA PRO A 388 64.28 -21.47 61.22
C PRO A 388 63.93 -19.98 61.35
N SER A 389 62.70 -19.77 61.83
CA SER A 389 62.23 -18.70 62.74
C SER A 389 63.15 -17.50 62.99
N ALA A 390 62.61 -16.30 62.83
CA ALA A 390 61.93 -15.59 63.91
C ALA A 390 61.81 -14.09 63.56
N VAL A 391 60.61 -13.56 63.76
CA VAL A 391 60.33 -12.27 64.42
C VAL A 391 61.30 -11.11 64.12
N GLN A 392 60.84 -10.12 63.37
CA GLN A 392 60.89 -8.73 63.85
C GLN A 392 60.00 -7.81 63.01
N ALA A 393 59.02 -7.23 63.69
CA ALA A 393 58.51 -5.91 63.35
C ALA A 393 59.66 -4.90 63.49
N SER A 394 59.72 -3.92 62.61
CA SER A 394 60.40 -2.66 62.87
C SER A 394 59.75 -1.53 62.08
N GLU A 395 59.54 -0.46 62.85
CA GLU A 395 58.81 0.76 62.60
C GLU A 395 59.57 1.71 61.64
N THR A 396 58.84 2.41 60.77
CA THR A 396 58.67 3.88 60.71
C THR A 396 59.83 4.76 60.24
N SER A 397 59.51 5.56 59.22
CA SER A 397 59.90 6.96 59.01
C SER A 397 59.31 7.39 57.65
N LEU A 398 58.82 8.60 57.38
CA LEU A 398 58.43 9.80 58.12
C LEU A 398 57.98 10.79 57.01
N LEU A 399 57.29 11.86 57.40
CA LEU A 399 56.96 13.08 56.63
C LEU A 399 55.79 12.96 55.63
N GLY A 400 54.71 13.76 55.68
CA GLY A 400 54.44 14.97 56.44
C GLY A 400 53.81 16.01 55.50
N GLU A 401 52.56 16.44 55.75
CA GLU A 401 52.21 17.84 56.01
C GLU A 401 50.70 18.08 56.16
N LYS A 402 50.36 18.64 57.34
CA LYS A 402 49.38 19.69 57.67
C LYS A 402 47.88 19.48 57.33
N LEU A 403 47.03 19.23 58.33
CA LEU A 403 46.45 20.18 59.32
C LEU A 403 45.47 21.19 58.71
N VAL A 404 44.19 21.11 59.09
CA VAL A 404 43.59 21.99 60.12
C VAL A 404 42.17 21.51 60.45
N LYS A 405 41.88 21.60 61.75
CA LYS A 405 40.68 21.24 62.51
C LYS A 405 40.02 22.54 62.99
N ARG A 406 38.69 22.61 63.03
CA ARG A 406 37.81 23.29 64.02
C ARG A 406 36.40 23.34 63.43
N GLY A 407 35.34 23.18 64.20
CA GLY A 407 35.15 23.20 65.65
C GLY A 407 33.66 23.34 65.89
#